data_AF-A0A8G1ZJH5-F1
#
_entry.id   AF-A0A8G1ZJH5-F1
#
_cell.length_a   1.000
_cell.length_b   1.000
_cell.length_c   1.000
_cell.angle_alpha   90.00
_cell.angle_beta   90.00
_cell.angle_gamma   90.00
#
_symmetry.space_group_name_H-M   'P 1'
#
loop_
_entity.id
_entity.type
_entity.pdbx_description
1 polymer ?
#
loop_
_entity_poly.entity_id
_entity_poly.type
_entity_poly.pdbx_seq_one_letter_code
_entity_poly.pdbx_strand_id
1 'polypeptide(L)' 'MQFMRKMLKNEKGATAIEYGLIAALIAVAAIGAMTSLGTKLGSTFNNVSGNLK' A
#
# COMPACT_ATOMS: atom_id res chain seq x y z
N MET A 1 -10.26 21.55 34.23
CA MET A 1 -9.76 22.03 32.92
C MET A 1 -8.42 21.42 32.46
N GLN A 2 -7.86 20.40 33.13
CA GLN A 2 -6.57 19.82 32.72
C GLN A 2 -6.68 18.76 31.61
N PHE A 3 -7.82 18.06 31.53
CA PHE A 3 -8.09 17.02 30.53
C PHE A 3 -8.18 17.58 29.11
N MET A 4 -8.97 18.65 28.93
CA MET A 4 -9.11 19.34 27.63
C MET A 4 -7.78 19.89 27.11
N ARG A 5 -6.93 20.43 28.00
CA ARG A 5 -5.60 20.92 27.63
C ARG A 5 -4.63 19.80 27.22
N LYS A 6 -4.73 18.62 27.85
CA LYS A 6 -3.94 17.44 27.46
C LYS A 6 -4.34 16.88 26.09
N MET A 7 -5.63 16.92 25.74
CA MET A 7 -6.08 16.49 24.41
C MET A 7 -5.61 17.44 23.30
N LEU A 8 -5.67 18.75 23.54
CA LEU A 8 -5.19 19.76 22.59
C LEU A 8 -3.66 19.74 22.39
N LYS A 9 -2.89 19.22 23.35
CA LYS A 9 -1.43 19.09 23.29
C LYS A 9 -0.97 17.72 22.77
N ASN A 10 -1.88 16.87 22.31
CA ASN A 10 -1.55 15.50 21.91
C ASN A 10 -1.17 15.43 20.43
N GLU A 11 0.13 15.31 20.14
CA GLU A 11 0.67 15.22 18.77
C GLU A 11 0.64 13.81 18.19
N LYS A 12 0.17 12.79 18.93
CA LYS A 12 0.06 11.41 18.40
C LYS A 12 -0.73 11.32 17.11
N GLY A 13 -1.72 12.19 16.92
CA GLY A 13 -2.47 12.29 15.66
C GLY A 13 -1.66 12.86 14.50
N ALA A 14 -0.78 13.84 14.77
CA ALA A 14 0.11 14.40 13.76
C ALA A 14 1.13 13.35 13.28
N THR A 15 1.71 12.59 14.21
CA THR A 15 2.60 11.46 13.89
C THR A 15 1.88 10.35 13.09
N ALA A 16 0.60 10.10 13.36
CA ALA A 16 -0.19 9.12 12.60
C ALA A 16 -0.40 9.53 11.14
N ILE A 17 -0.51 10.84 10.85
CA ILE A 17 -0.64 11.35 9.48
C ILE A 17 0.67 11.21 8.70
N GLU A 18 1.82 11.41 9.36
CA GLU A 18 3.14 11.24 8.73
C GLU A 18 3.40 9.78 8.33
N TYR A 19 3.19 8.84 9.26
CA TYR A 19 3.31 7.41 8.96
C TYR A 19 2.20 6.93 8.01
N GLY A 20 1.01 7.53 8.07
CA GLY A 20 -0.08 7.25 7.15
C GLY A 20 0.27 7.59 5.70
N LEU A 21 0.94 8.72 5.47
CA LEU A 21 1.41 9.10 4.12
C LEU A 21 2.47 8.14 3.59
N ILE A 22 3.44 7.75 4.42
CA ILE A 22 4.48 6.78 4.05
C ILE A 22 3.84 5.42 3.71
N ALA A 23 2.90 4.95 4.53
CA ALA A 23 2.19 3.70 4.29
C ALA A 23 1.38 3.76 2.98
N ALA A 24 0.73 4.88 2.68
CA ALA A 24 -0.01 5.08 1.43
C ALA A 24 0.91 5.01 0.20
N LEU A 25 2.09 5.63 0.26
CA LEU A 25 3.08 5.58 -0.84
C LEU A 25 3.61 4.16 -1.07
N ILE A 26 3.91 3.42 0.01
CA ILE A 26 4.33 2.02 -0.08
C ILE A 26 3.22 1.16 -0.70
N ALA A 27 1.97 1.38 -0.27
CA ALA A 27 0.82 0.63 -0.79
C ALA A 27 0.64 0.85 -2.30
N VAL A 28 0.72 2.09 -2.78
CA VAL A 28 0.62 2.41 -4.22
C VAL A 28 1.73 1.73 -5.02
N ALA A 29 2.98 1.78 -4.54
CA ALA A 29 4.10 1.11 -5.19
C ALA A 29 3.92 -0.42 -5.24
N ALA A 30 3.46 -1.01 -4.12
CA ALA A 30 3.18 -2.45 -4.04
C ALA A 30 2.07 -2.87 -5.01
N ILE A 31 0.99 -2.10 -5.11
CA ILE A 31 -0.10 -2.36 -6.07
C ILE A 31 0.45 -2.38 -7.50
N GLY A 32 1.22 -1.36 -7.89
CA GLY A 32 1.81 -1.30 -9.23
C GLY A 32 2.72 -2.49 -9.54
N ALA A 33 3.56 -2.89 -8.59
CA ALA A 33 4.44 -4.04 -8.74
C ALA A 33 3.65 -5.36 -8.88
N MET A 34 2.62 -5.56 -8.05
CA MET A 34 1.77 -6.76 -8.09
C MET A 34 0.96 -6.84 -9.39
N THR A 35 0.43 -5.72 -9.89
CA THR A 35 -0.26 -5.69 -11.19
C THR A 35 0.67 -6.13 -12.32
N SER A 36 1.89 -5.56 -12.38
CA SER A 36 2.88 -5.94 -13.41
C SER A 36 3.27 -7.41 -13.33
N LEU A 37 3.49 -7.92 -12.11
CA LEU A 37 3.78 -9.33 -11.87
C LEU A 37 2.61 -10.23 -12.31
N GLY A 38 1.37 -9.87 -11.96
CA GLY A 38 0.17 -10.61 -12.35
C GLY A 38 0.02 -10.70 -13.88
N THR A 39 0.25 -9.60 -14.60
CA THR A 39 0.24 -9.60 -16.07
C THR A 39 1.30 -10.54 -16.64
N LYS A 40 2.53 -10.49 -16.13
CA LYS A 40 3.62 -11.38 -16.59
C LYS A 40 3.29 -12.84 -16.33
N LEU A 41 2.82 -13.18 -15.13
CA LEU A 41 2.41 -14.54 -14.79
C LEU A 41 1.28 -15.03 -15.70
N GLY A 42 0.24 -14.22 -15.90
CA GLY A 42 -0.86 -14.55 -16.82
C GLY A 42 -0.35 -14.80 -18.24
N SER A 43 0.54 -13.96 -18.74
CA SER A 43 1.17 -14.16 -20.06
C SER A 43 1.96 -15.48 -20.12
N THR A 44 2.71 -15.82 -19.08
CA THR A 44 3.47 -17.07 -19.01
C THR A 44 2.54 -18.28 -19.04
N PHE A 45 1.48 -18.30 -18.22
CA PHE A 45 0.52 -19.41 -18.20
C PHE A 45 -0.23 -19.54 -19.52
N ASN A 46 -0.64 -18.42 -20.14
CA ASN A 46 -1.27 -18.42 -21.45
C ASN A 46 -0.34 -18.96 -22.53
N ASN A 47 0.95 -18.60 -22.49
CA ASN A 47 1.95 -19.12 -23.41
C ASN A 47 2.12 -20.63 -23.25
N VAL A 48 2.26 -21.14 -22.02
CA VAL A 48 2.34 -22.58 -21.77
C VAL A 48 1.07 -23.29 -22.26
N SER A 49 -0.11 -22.77 -21.96
CA SER A 49 -1.39 -23.36 -22.41
C SER A 49 -1.51 -23.36 -23.93
N GLY A 50 -1.02 -22.32 -24.61
CA GLY A 50 -1.02 -22.22 -26.06
C GLY A 50 -0.08 -23.20 -26.75
N ASN A 51 1.06 -23.50 -26.13
CA ASN A 51 2.08 -24.44 -26.65
C ASN A 51 1.83 -25.90 -26.26
N LEU A 52 0.89 -26.18 -25.34
CA LEU A 52 0.54 -27.55 -24.94
C LEU A 52 -0.49 -28.21 -25.89
N LYS A 53 -0.82 -27.56 -27.01
CA LYS A 53 -1.70 -28.11 -28.06
C LYS A 53 -0.97 -29.11 -28.95
#